data_AF-A0A414Q0V2-F1
#
_entry.id   AF-A0A414Q0V2-F1
#
_cell.length_a   1.000
_cell.length_b   1.000
_cell.length_c   1.000
_cell.angle_alpha   90.00
_cell.angle_beta   90.00
_cell.angle_gamma   90.00
#
_symmetry.space_group_name_H-M   'P 1'
#
loop_
_entity.id
_entity.type
_entity.pdbx_description
1 polymer ?
#
loop_
_entity_poly.entity_id
_entity_poly.type
_entity_poly.pdbx_seq_one_letter_code
_entity_poly.pdbx_strand_id
1 'polypeptide(L)'
;MHSKQKFKLEIPYILKLLNIINEGESEKEALKEESGAGENRVVTFLEWLKYIEAIDRKDKEPSLTKLGKFYLEAREAHDFIEPLMLYHLARNPELEKNDGHYYFAEILNEYLSRKILDFDNTITLENAKKFLLDFGADPKYPDFIVTAIKVLADSETGFGKMGILEEVNSDKKGTAFELHSYWVEPLVGAYIIYDLWREGQTTMEISSIMHDKYNIGRIFLMDQDAIMETLEEIKALGLIDINLTAGLNQITKSSRYTKEDILDMMIKQS
;
A
#
# COMPACT_ATOMS: atom_id res chain seq x y z
N MET A 1 2.12 5.28 -20.94
CA MET A 1 2.48 6.13 -19.78
C MET A 1 1.28 7.04 -19.45
N HIS A 2 0.30 6.52 -18.70
CA HIS A 2 -1.06 7.09 -18.57
C HIS A 2 -1.43 7.56 -17.15
N SER A 3 -0.54 7.48 -16.16
CA SER A 3 -0.75 8.14 -14.85
C SER A 3 -0.77 9.68 -14.95
N LYS A 4 -0.35 10.24 -16.09
CA LYS A 4 -0.49 11.67 -16.45
C LYS A 4 -1.93 12.17 -16.55
N GLN A 5 -2.92 11.28 -16.62
CA GLN A 5 -4.32 11.65 -16.79
C GLN A 5 -5.03 12.02 -15.47
N LYS A 6 -4.28 12.13 -14.36
CA LYS A 6 -4.73 12.65 -13.06
C LYS A 6 -5.92 11.92 -12.42
N PHE A 7 -6.27 10.71 -12.88
CA PHE A 7 -7.27 9.90 -12.20
C PHE A 7 -6.69 9.39 -10.88
N LYS A 8 -7.31 9.81 -9.78
CA LYS A 8 -7.00 9.29 -8.45
C LYS A 8 -7.35 7.81 -8.38
N LEU A 9 -6.62 7.05 -7.57
CA LEU A 9 -6.96 5.67 -7.28
C LEU A 9 -8.26 5.63 -6.47
N GLU A 10 -9.11 4.65 -6.79
CA GLU A 10 -10.40 4.42 -6.13
C GLU A 10 -10.59 2.92 -5.94
N ILE A 11 -10.59 2.46 -4.69
CA ILE A 11 -10.70 1.03 -4.33
C ILE A 11 -11.97 0.39 -4.91
N PRO A 12 -13.16 1.01 -4.83
CA PRO A 12 -14.36 0.42 -5.43
C PRO A 12 -14.24 0.18 -6.94
N TYR A 13 -13.55 1.07 -7.65
CA TYR A 13 -13.37 0.94 -9.09
C TYR A 13 -12.28 -0.08 -9.45
N ILE A 14 -11.23 -0.21 -8.62
CA ILE A 14 -10.26 -1.31 -8.67
C ILE A 14 -10.99 -2.66 -8.57
N LEU A 15 -11.81 -2.85 -7.53
CA LEU A 15 -12.57 -4.08 -7.31
C LEU A 15 -13.55 -4.35 -8.46
N LYS A 16 -14.21 -3.32 -8.99
CA LYS A 16 -15.08 -3.45 -10.17
C LYS A 16 -14.32 -3.99 -11.38
N LEU A 17 -13.16 -3.41 -11.71
CA LEU A 17 -12.36 -3.86 -12.84
C LEU A 17 -11.82 -5.28 -12.64
N LEU A 18 -11.39 -5.63 -11.43
CA LEU A 18 -10.97 -6.98 -11.11
C LEU A 18 -12.10 -7.98 -11.36
N ASN A 19 -13.34 -7.66 -10.98
CA ASN A 19 -14.49 -8.54 -11.20
C ASN A 19 -14.75 -8.75 -12.70
N ILE A 20 -14.73 -7.69 -13.49
CA ILE A 20 -14.90 -7.76 -14.95
C ILE A 20 -13.81 -8.65 -15.59
N ILE A 21 -12.55 -8.47 -15.19
CA ILE A 21 -11.43 -9.30 -15.70
C ILE A 21 -11.60 -10.77 -15.27
N ASN A 22 -12.09 -11.01 -14.05
CA ASN A 22 -12.35 -12.37 -13.55
C ASN A 22 -13.46 -13.08 -14.34
N GLU A 23 -14.43 -12.33 -14.86
CA GLU A 23 -15.52 -12.84 -15.71
C GLU A 23 -15.05 -13.18 -17.14
N GLY A 24 -13.80 -12.85 -17.49
CA GLY A 24 -13.15 -13.22 -18.74
C GLY A 24 -12.94 -12.05 -19.70
N GLU A 25 -13.34 -10.84 -19.33
CA GLU A 25 -13.19 -9.65 -20.18
C GLU A 25 -11.80 -9.03 -20.00
N SER A 26 -10.94 -9.23 -21.00
CA SER A 26 -9.57 -8.67 -21.03
C SER A 26 -9.41 -7.57 -22.09
N GLU A 27 -10.30 -7.50 -23.07
CA GLU A 27 -10.23 -6.52 -24.14
C GLU A 27 -10.59 -5.11 -23.61
N LYS A 28 -9.79 -4.13 -23.98
CA LYS A 28 -9.91 -2.75 -23.50
C LYS A 28 -11.29 -2.14 -23.80
N GLU A 29 -11.85 -2.44 -24.95
CA GLU A 29 -13.17 -2.02 -25.39
C GLU A 29 -14.27 -2.63 -24.52
N ALA A 30 -14.19 -3.93 -24.21
CA ALA A 30 -15.10 -4.60 -23.31
C ALA A 30 -14.99 -4.05 -21.88
N LEU A 31 -13.76 -3.86 -21.38
CA LEU A 31 -13.52 -3.22 -20.09
C LEU A 31 -14.15 -1.83 -20.01
N LYS A 32 -14.10 -1.04 -21.09
CA LYS A 32 -14.74 0.28 -21.16
C LYS A 32 -16.26 0.18 -21.05
N GLU A 33 -16.86 -0.76 -21.79
CA GLU A 33 -18.30 -0.95 -21.85
C GLU A 33 -18.86 -1.43 -20.51
N GLU A 34 -18.28 -2.50 -19.95
CA GLU A 34 -18.72 -3.10 -18.68
C GLU A 34 -18.42 -2.19 -17.46
N SER A 35 -17.30 -1.47 -17.50
CA SER A 35 -16.97 -0.53 -16.41
C SER A 35 -17.82 0.75 -16.46
N GLY A 36 -18.40 1.08 -17.63
CA GLY A 36 -19.11 2.35 -17.86
C GLY A 36 -18.18 3.57 -17.83
N ALA A 37 -16.87 3.37 -17.95
CA ALA A 37 -15.87 4.43 -17.87
C ALA A 37 -15.32 4.81 -19.25
N GLY A 38 -14.74 6.01 -19.35
CA GLY A 38 -13.99 6.39 -20.54
C GLY A 38 -12.68 5.61 -20.68
N GLU A 39 -12.24 5.42 -21.92
CA GLU A 39 -11.02 4.69 -22.29
C GLU A 39 -9.79 5.10 -21.46
N ASN A 40 -9.58 6.41 -21.33
CA ASN A 40 -8.52 7.01 -20.55
C ASN A 40 -8.50 6.54 -19.09
N ARG A 41 -9.67 6.48 -18.45
CA ARG A 41 -9.79 6.02 -17.06
C ARG A 41 -9.48 4.53 -16.94
N VAL A 42 -10.00 3.70 -17.85
CA VAL A 42 -9.68 2.26 -17.88
C VAL A 42 -8.17 2.06 -17.99
N VAL A 43 -7.52 2.73 -18.93
CA VAL A 43 -6.07 2.60 -19.13
C VAL A 43 -5.29 3.04 -17.89
N THR A 44 -5.64 4.16 -17.25
CA THR A 44 -4.98 4.56 -16.00
C THR A 44 -5.19 3.56 -14.88
N PHE A 45 -6.39 2.99 -14.74
CA PHE A 45 -6.65 1.99 -13.69
C PHE A 45 -6.02 0.63 -13.96
N LEU A 46 -5.84 0.23 -15.21
CA LEU A 46 -5.02 -0.95 -15.53
C LEU A 46 -3.57 -0.76 -15.05
N GLU A 47 -3.02 0.46 -15.12
CA GLU A 47 -1.70 0.74 -14.54
C GLU A 47 -1.74 0.67 -13.00
N TRP A 48 -2.79 1.17 -12.36
CA TRP A 48 -2.96 0.98 -10.90
C TRP A 48 -3.02 -0.51 -10.51
N LEU A 49 -3.78 -1.33 -11.25
CA LEU A 49 -3.86 -2.78 -11.03
C LEU A 49 -2.49 -3.48 -11.14
N LYS A 50 -1.62 -3.03 -12.05
CA LYS A 50 -0.24 -3.52 -12.17
C LYS A 50 0.63 -3.12 -10.97
N TYR A 51 0.40 -1.93 -10.43
CA TYR A 51 1.15 -1.43 -9.28
C TYR A 51 0.76 -2.13 -7.98
N ILE A 52 -0.53 -2.43 -7.78
CA ILE A 52 -0.99 -3.28 -6.68
C ILE A 52 -0.79 -4.78 -6.95
N GLU A 53 -0.10 -5.15 -8.03
CA GLU A 53 0.20 -6.54 -8.42
C GLU A 53 -1.04 -7.44 -8.55
N ALA A 54 -2.21 -6.85 -8.82
CA ALA A 54 -3.45 -7.58 -8.97
C ALA A 54 -3.60 -8.22 -10.37
N ILE A 55 -2.85 -7.70 -11.36
CA ILE A 55 -2.74 -8.28 -12.72
C ILE A 55 -1.29 -8.43 -13.16
N ASP A 56 -1.02 -9.34 -14.09
CA ASP A 56 0.33 -9.50 -14.65
C ASP A 56 0.78 -8.26 -15.44
N ARG A 57 2.05 -7.87 -15.26
CA ARG A 57 2.65 -6.71 -15.94
C ARG A 57 3.10 -7.01 -17.37
N LYS A 58 3.31 -8.28 -17.72
CA LYS A 58 3.88 -8.73 -19.00
C LYS A 58 2.82 -9.05 -20.05
N ASP A 59 1.59 -9.31 -19.62
CA ASP A 59 0.53 -9.66 -20.54
C ASP A 59 0.00 -8.42 -21.28
N LYS A 60 -0.26 -8.59 -22.58
CA LYS A 60 -0.95 -7.57 -23.38
C LYS A 60 -2.42 -7.42 -22.96
N GLU A 61 -2.98 -8.49 -22.44
CA GLU A 61 -4.35 -8.60 -21.94
C GLU A 61 -4.29 -8.87 -20.43
N PRO A 62 -4.99 -8.09 -19.61
CA PRO A 62 -4.91 -8.22 -18.16
C PRO A 62 -5.44 -9.58 -17.71
N SER A 63 -4.63 -10.29 -16.92
CA SER A 63 -5.00 -11.54 -16.26
C SER A 63 -4.80 -11.40 -14.75
N LEU A 64 -5.73 -11.92 -13.94
CA LEU A 64 -5.63 -11.80 -12.48
C LEU A 64 -4.49 -12.64 -11.91
N THR A 65 -3.68 -12.03 -11.06
CA THR A 65 -2.73 -12.76 -10.21
C THR A 65 -3.46 -13.46 -9.06
N LYS A 66 -2.74 -14.27 -8.27
CA LYS A 66 -3.28 -14.80 -7.00
C LYS A 66 -3.73 -13.68 -6.05
N LEU A 67 -2.96 -12.59 -5.98
CA LEU A 67 -3.29 -11.43 -5.16
C LEU A 67 -4.52 -10.69 -5.69
N GLY A 68 -4.67 -10.57 -7.02
CA GLY A 68 -5.87 -10.00 -7.62
C GLY A 68 -7.14 -10.80 -7.33
N LYS A 69 -7.05 -12.13 -7.34
CA LYS A 69 -8.16 -13.01 -6.91
C LYS A 69 -8.46 -12.87 -5.43
N PHE A 70 -7.42 -12.83 -4.59
CA PHE A 70 -7.57 -12.57 -3.16
C PHE A 70 -8.35 -11.28 -2.89
N TYR A 71 -8.04 -10.17 -3.58
CA TYR A 71 -8.78 -8.91 -3.41
C TYR A 71 -10.28 -9.03 -3.74
N LEU A 72 -10.68 -9.91 -4.65
CA LEU A 72 -12.09 -10.16 -4.96
C LEU A 72 -12.77 -11.07 -3.94
N GLU A 73 -12.06 -12.11 -3.48
CA GLU A 73 -12.58 -13.08 -2.52
C GLU A 73 -12.74 -12.45 -1.12
N ALA A 74 -11.77 -11.63 -0.71
CA ALA A 74 -11.76 -10.93 0.58
C ALA A 74 -12.28 -9.50 0.51
N ARG A 75 -13.06 -9.13 -0.53
CA ARG A 75 -13.44 -7.73 -0.82
C ARG A 75 -14.21 -7.00 0.29
N GLU A 76 -14.86 -7.75 1.20
CA GLU A 76 -15.58 -7.21 2.35
C GLU A 76 -14.67 -7.06 3.59
N ALA A 77 -13.51 -7.71 3.60
CA ALA A 77 -12.51 -7.62 4.67
C ALA A 77 -11.55 -6.45 4.42
N HIS A 78 -12.05 -5.24 4.67
CA HIS A 78 -11.32 -3.99 4.45
C HIS A 78 -9.95 -3.96 5.16
N ASP A 79 -9.86 -4.49 6.37
CA ASP A 79 -8.63 -4.55 7.18
C ASP A 79 -7.55 -5.47 6.59
N PHE A 80 -7.90 -6.29 5.59
CA PHE A 80 -6.92 -7.06 4.82
C PHE A 80 -6.59 -6.42 3.49
N ILE A 81 -7.61 -6.08 2.69
CA ILE A 81 -7.38 -5.67 1.30
C ILE A 81 -6.78 -4.26 1.20
N GLU A 82 -7.24 -3.31 2.01
CA GLU A 82 -6.82 -1.91 1.90
C GLU A 82 -5.35 -1.75 2.31
N PRO A 83 -4.90 -2.32 3.46
CA PRO A 83 -3.49 -2.28 3.82
C PRO A 83 -2.56 -2.98 2.83
N LEU A 84 -2.99 -4.10 2.24
CA LEU A 84 -2.20 -4.80 1.22
C LEU A 84 -2.10 -4.01 -0.09
N MET A 85 -3.21 -3.40 -0.56
CA MET A 85 -3.18 -2.51 -1.71
C MET A 85 -2.27 -1.30 -1.45
N LEU A 86 -2.36 -0.70 -0.26
CA LEU A 86 -1.48 0.39 0.15
C LEU A 86 -0.01 -0.03 0.17
N TYR A 87 0.29 -1.21 0.71
CA TYR A 87 1.64 -1.77 0.73
C TYR A 87 2.23 -1.87 -0.68
N HIS A 88 1.51 -2.48 -1.62
CA HIS A 88 2.00 -2.64 -2.98
C HIS A 88 2.12 -1.30 -3.72
N LEU A 89 1.25 -0.31 -3.47
CA LEU A 89 1.41 1.07 -3.96
C LEU A 89 2.57 1.81 -3.32
N ALA A 90 2.92 1.48 -2.08
CA ALA A 90 4.04 2.09 -1.39
C ALA A 90 5.37 1.46 -1.80
N ARG A 91 5.34 0.27 -2.41
CA ARG A 91 6.49 -0.54 -2.77
C ARG A 91 6.72 -0.53 -4.27
N ASN A 92 7.70 0.25 -4.72
CA ASN A 92 8.19 0.15 -6.09
C ASN A 92 9.69 0.43 -6.18
N PRO A 93 10.50 -0.52 -6.67
CA PRO A 93 11.92 -0.30 -6.87
C PRO A 93 12.26 0.42 -8.19
N GLU A 94 11.33 0.52 -9.14
CA GLU A 94 11.60 1.00 -10.53
C GLU A 94 11.18 2.46 -10.77
N LEU A 95 11.20 3.28 -9.71
CA LEU A 95 10.61 4.61 -9.62
C LEU A 95 10.98 5.59 -10.76
N GLU A 96 10.06 5.84 -11.70
CA GLU A 96 10.12 7.00 -12.59
C GLU A 96 9.43 8.22 -11.92
N LYS A 97 10.16 9.34 -11.79
CA LYS A 97 9.69 10.57 -11.11
C LYS A 97 8.49 11.28 -11.78
N ASN A 98 8.11 10.83 -12.97
CA ASN A 98 7.00 11.35 -13.76
C ASN A 98 5.73 10.48 -13.63
N ASP A 99 5.74 9.49 -12.73
CA ASP A 99 4.60 8.61 -12.44
C ASP A 99 3.97 8.94 -11.08
N GLY A 100 2.65 9.03 -10.99
CA GLY A 100 1.91 9.24 -9.73
C GLY A 100 2.21 8.18 -8.66
N HIS A 101 2.56 6.95 -9.05
CA HIS A 101 2.95 5.89 -8.12
C HIS A 101 4.21 6.26 -7.31
N TYR A 102 5.19 6.93 -7.92
CA TYR A 102 6.38 7.42 -7.21
C TYR A 102 6.00 8.31 -6.03
N TYR A 103 5.02 9.20 -6.24
CA TYR A 103 4.60 10.15 -5.22
C TYR A 103 3.88 9.47 -4.05
N PHE A 104 3.08 8.43 -4.30
CA PHE A 104 2.52 7.60 -3.21
C PHE A 104 3.63 6.96 -2.37
N ALA A 105 4.58 6.31 -3.03
CA ALA A 105 5.69 5.62 -2.36
C ALA A 105 6.51 6.59 -1.49
N GLU A 106 6.92 7.74 -2.03
CA GLU A 106 7.74 8.71 -1.27
C GLU A 106 6.94 9.50 -0.22
N ILE A 107 5.62 9.71 -0.40
CA ILE A 107 4.79 10.30 0.66
C ILE A 107 4.79 9.40 1.90
N LEU A 108 4.51 8.11 1.74
CA LEU A 108 4.46 7.19 2.89
C LEU A 108 5.86 6.95 3.45
N ASN A 109 6.78 6.52 2.60
CA ASN A 109 8.09 6.06 3.04
C ASN A 109 9.02 7.20 3.46
N GLU A 110 8.87 8.43 2.95
CA GLU A 110 9.81 9.50 3.30
C GLU A 110 9.15 10.64 4.03
N TYR A 111 8.02 11.13 3.55
CA TYR A 111 7.41 12.30 4.18
C TYR A 111 6.70 11.96 5.50
N LEU A 112 5.66 11.12 5.46
CA LEU A 112 4.84 10.79 6.62
C LEU A 112 5.63 10.03 7.68
N SER A 113 6.45 9.06 7.27
CA SER A 113 7.33 8.31 8.19
C SER A 113 8.26 9.24 9.00
N ARG A 114 8.88 10.24 8.38
CA ARG A 114 9.73 11.21 9.10
C ARG A 114 8.93 12.11 10.03
N LYS A 115 7.74 12.52 9.61
CA LYS A 115 6.85 13.37 10.41
C LYS A 115 6.47 12.69 11.73
N ILE A 116 6.15 11.40 11.71
CA ILE A 116 5.91 10.62 12.94
C ILE A 116 7.18 10.51 13.80
N LEU A 117 8.34 10.24 13.20
CA LEU A 117 9.61 10.17 13.95
C LEU A 117 9.99 11.51 14.60
N ASP A 118 9.62 12.63 13.97
CA ASP A 118 9.84 13.98 14.47
C ASP A 118 8.76 14.45 15.47
N PHE A 119 7.80 13.57 15.82
CA PHE A 119 6.64 13.89 16.67
C PHE A 119 5.79 15.06 16.14
N ASP A 120 5.75 15.23 14.81
CA ASP A 120 4.97 16.25 14.12
C ASP A 120 3.82 15.58 13.36
N ASN A 121 2.66 15.51 14.00
CA ASN A 121 1.47 14.87 13.45
C ASN A 121 0.64 15.76 12.53
N THR A 122 1.07 17.00 12.22
CA THR A 122 0.28 17.92 11.41
C THR A 122 0.80 17.99 9.97
N ILE A 123 -0.06 17.66 9.01
CA ILE A 123 0.24 17.69 7.59
C ILE A 123 -0.52 18.81 6.90
N THR A 124 0.16 19.57 6.04
CA THR A 124 -0.48 20.49 5.09
C THR A 124 0.00 20.18 3.68
N LEU A 125 -0.85 20.46 2.69
CA LEU A 125 -0.49 20.24 1.28
C LEU A 125 0.76 21.04 0.87
N GLU A 126 0.92 22.25 1.39
CA GLU A 126 2.09 23.09 1.09
C GLU A 126 3.38 22.52 1.70
N ASN A 127 3.32 22.02 2.94
CA ASN A 127 4.48 21.41 3.58
C ASN A 127 4.90 20.12 2.87
N ALA A 128 3.93 19.29 2.46
CA ALA A 128 4.20 18.07 1.71
C ALA A 128 4.83 18.35 0.33
N LYS A 129 4.28 19.33 -0.40
CA LYS A 129 4.85 19.77 -1.68
C LYS A 129 6.29 20.24 -1.51
N LYS A 130 6.53 21.12 -0.55
CA LYS A 130 7.87 21.65 -0.27
C LYS A 130 8.84 20.51 0.02
N PHE A 131 8.49 19.62 0.95
CA PHE A 131 9.32 18.49 1.31
C PHE A 131 9.67 17.62 0.09
N LEU A 132 8.68 17.20 -0.70
CA LEU A 132 8.97 16.30 -1.82
C LEU A 132 9.74 16.97 -2.96
N LEU A 133 9.53 18.27 -3.20
CA LEU A 133 10.35 19.01 -4.17
C LEU A 133 11.81 19.10 -3.71
N ASP A 134 12.04 19.39 -2.43
CA ASP A 134 13.38 19.40 -1.83
C ASP A 134 14.02 18.00 -1.83
N PHE A 135 13.19 16.95 -1.68
CA PHE A 135 13.59 15.55 -1.77
C PHE A 135 13.88 15.10 -3.22
N GLY A 136 13.57 15.93 -4.22
CA GLY A 136 13.93 15.71 -5.62
C GLY A 136 12.79 15.20 -6.51
N ALA A 137 11.53 15.36 -6.10
CA ALA A 137 10.37 15.15 -6.98
C ALA A 137 10.39 16.12 -8.17
N ASP A 138 9.81 15.72 -9.31
CA ASP A 138 9.76 16.60 -10.48
C ASP A 138 8.76 17.76 -10.25
N PRO A 139 9.22 19.03 -10.34
CA PRO A 139 8.37 20.21 -10.13
C PRO A 139 7.26 20.37 -11.18
N LYS A 140 7.25 19.58 -12.26
CA LYS A 140 6.16 19.56 -13.24
C LYS A 140 4.91 18.84 -12.75
N TYR A 141 5.02 18.00 -11.72
CA TYR A 141 3.88 17.19 -11.25
C TYR A 141 3.57 17.38 -9.74
N PRO A 142 3.45 18.62 -9.25
CA PRO A 142 3.11 18.87 -7.85
C PRO A 142 1.70 18.39 -7.50
N ASP A 143 0.82 18.25 -8.48
CA ASP A 143 -0.54 17.75 -8.30
C ASP A 143 -0.57 16.28 -7.87
N PHE A 144 0.44 15.46 -8.24
CA PHE A 144 0.49 14.07 -7.81
C PHE A 144 0.69 13.94 -6.30
N ILE A 145 1.39 14.89 -5.67
CA ILE A 145 1.54 14.99 -4.22
C ILE A 145 0.18 15.22 -3.57
N VAL A 146 -0.59 16.16 -4.12
CA VAL A 146 -1.93 16.50 -3.62
C VAL A 146 -2.88 15.32 -3.80
N THR A 147 -2.85 14.67 -4.96
CA THR A 147 -3.68 13.49 -5.24
C THR A 147 -3.38 12.35 -4.28
N ALA A 148 -2.10 12.04 -4.03
CA ALA A 148 -1.72 10.97 -3.12
C ALA A 148 -2.20 11.24 -1.68
N ILE A 149 -2.00 12.46 -1.15
CA ILE A 149 -2.54 12.85 0.18
C ILE A 149 -4.05 12.71 0.23
N LYS A 150 -4.75 13.20 -0.80
CA LYS A 150 -6.21 13.12 -0.83
C LYS A 150 -6.72 11.69 -0.89
N VAL A 151 -6.06 10.80 -1.64
CA VAL A 151 -6.44 9.37 -1.68
C VAL A 151 -6.20 8.71 -0.33
N LEU A 152 -5.12 9.05 0.38
CA LEU A 152 -4.86 8.54 1.73
C LEU A 152 -5.93 9.00 2.74
N ALA A 153 -6.48 10.19 2.58
CA ALA A 153 -7.49 10.75 3.50
C ALA A 153 -8.96 10.48 3.09
N ASP A 154 -9.21 9.91 1.90
CA ASP A 154 -10.56 9.72 1.36
C ASP A 154 -11.18 8.42 1.89
N SER A 155 -12.13 8.53 2.81
CA SER A 155 -12.83 7.40 3.45
C SER A 155 -13.85 6.70 2.55
N GLU A 156 -14.28 7.34 1.46
CA GLU A 156 -15.33 6.84 0.59
C GLU A 156 -14.77 5.94 -0.50
N THR A 157 -13.63 6.36 -1.08
CA THR A 157 -13.06 5.71 -2.26
C THR A 157 -11.57 5.41 -2.16
N GLY A 158 -10.85 6.03 -1.23
CA GLY A 158 -9.41 5.86 -1.03
C GLY A 158 -9.09 4.97 0.18
N PHE A 159 -8.02 5.32 0.89
CA PHE A 159 -7.51 4.60 2.08
C PHE A 159 -7.92 5.25 3.40
N GLY A 160 -8.86 6.21 3.39
CA GLY A 160 -9.19 7.02 4.58
C GLY A 160 -9.79 6.22 5.73
N LYS A 161 -10.35 5.02 5.48
CA LYS A 161 -10.85 4.13 6.54
C LYS A 161 -9.75 3.64 7.47
N MET A 162 -8.50 3.62 7.01
CA MET A 162 -7.34 3.27 7.84
C MET A 162 -6.98 4.36 8.86
N GLY A 163 -7.52 5.58 8.73
CA GLY A 163 -7.26 6.67 9.67
C GLY A 163 -5.83 7.21 9.68
N ILE A 164 -4.94 6.78 8.76
CA ILE A 164 -3.55 7.28 8.69
C ILE A 164 -3.53 8.81 8.52
N LEU A 165 -4.43 9.35 7.70
CA LEU A 165 -4.61 10.79 7.53
C LEU A 165 -6.08 11.16 7.71
N GLU A 166 -6.35 12.05 8.66
CA GLU A 166 -7.70 12.59 8.90
C GLU A 166 -7.75 14.09 8.60
N GLU A 167 -8.72 14.53 7.81
CA GLU A 167 -8.91 15.96 7.52
C GLU A 167 -9.48 16.69 8.75
N VAL A 168 -8.66 17.52 9.40
CA VAL A 168 -9.05 18.25 10.62
C VAL A 168 -9.52 19.67 10.37
N ASN A 169 -9.07 20.28 9.27
CA ASN A 169 -9.51 21.62 8.88
C ASN A 169 -9.39 21.82 7.37
N SER A 170 -10.38 22.49 6.78
CA SER A 170 -10.40 22.86 5.38
C SER A 170 -11.00 24.24 5.23
N ASP A 171 -10.14 25.22 4.95
CA ASP A 171 -10.53 26.61 4.79
C ASP A 171 -9.90 27.22 3.52
N LYS A 172 -10.10 28.53 3.34
CA LYS A 172 -9.52 29.26 2.19
C LYS A 172 -7.99 29.30 2.19
N LYS A 173 -7.32 29.02 3.31
CA LYS A 173 -5.86 28.99 3.46
C LYS A 173 -5.29 27.61 3.16
N GLY A 174 -6.12 26.56 3.20
CA GLY A 174 -5.77 25.22 2.74
C GLY A 174 -6.43 24.12 3.57
N THR A 175 -6.08 22.89 3.24
CA THR A 175 -6.49 21.70 3.99
C THR A 175 -5.33 21.26 4.89
N ALA A 176 -5.64 20.99 6.16
CA ALA A 176 -4.74 20.41 7.13
C ALA A 176 -5.26 19.02 7.54
N PHE A 177 -4.32 18.11 7.76
CA PHE A 177 -4.58 16.74 8.15
C PHE A 177 -3.83 16.40 9.44
N GLU A 178 -4.40 15.53 10.24
CA GLU A 178 -3.73 14.89 11.37
C GLU A 178 -3.25 13.50 10.95
N LEU A 179 -2.06 13.14 11.41
CA LEU A 179 -1.37 11.89 11.08
C LEU A 179 -1.46 10.91 12.25
N HIS A 180 -1.90 9.70 11.96
CA HIS A 180 -2.00 8.62 12.95
C HIS A 180 -1.30 7.36 12.45
N SER A 181 -0.89 6.51 13.39
CA SER A 181 -0.44 5.16 13.08
C SER A 181 -1.64 4.26 12.76
N TYR A 182 -1.43 3.32 11.84
CA TYR A 182 -2.36 2.23 11.59
C TYR A 182 -1.74 0.93 12.06
N TRP A 183 -2.43 0.23 12.96
CA TRP A 183 -1.97 -1.06 13.44
C TRP A 183 -2.48 -2.15 12.51
N VAL A 184 -1.57 -2.74 11.74
CA VAL A 184 -1.95 -3.78 10.77
C VAL A 184 -2.36 -5.08 11.44
N GLU A 185 -3.34 -5.73 10.84
CA GLU A 185 -3.71 -7.10 11.14
C GLU A 185 -2.49 -8.05 11.04
N PRO A 186 -2.34 -9.03 11.94
CA PRO A 186 -1.16 -9.91 11.98
C PRO A 186 -0.89 -10.61 10.67
N LEU A 187 -1.93 -11.10 9.98
CA LEU A 187 -1.76 -11.76 8.69
C LEU A 187 -1.24 -10.80 7.61
N VAL A 188 -1.67 -9.53 7.63
CA VAL A 188 -1.17 -8.51 6.70
C VAL A 188 0.30 -8.25 6.98
N GLY A 189 0.66 -8.08 8.25
CA GLY A 189 2.05 -7.93 8.67
C GLY A 189 2.91 -9.12 8.25
N ALA A 190 2.42 -10.34 8.44
CA ALA A 190 3.10 -11.57 8.04
C ALA A 190 3.31 -11.65 6.53
N TYR A 191 2.28 -11.35 5.72
CA TYR A 191 2.39 -11.34 4.27
C TYR A 191 3.49 -10.38 3.81
N ILE A 192 3.51 -9.14 4.34
CA ILE A 192 4.49 -8.11 3.97
C ILE A 192 5.91 -8.55 4.33
N ILE A 193 6.10 -9.09 5.54
CA ILE A 193 7.39 -9.63 5.99
C ILE A 193 7.86 -10.75 5.05
N TYR A 194 6.97 -11.67 4.68
CA TYR A 194 7.30 -12.77 3.78
C TYR A 194 7.62 -12.29 2.35
N ASP A 195 6.91 -11.27 1.87
CA ASP A 195 7.11 -10.70 0.55
C ASP A 195 8.42 -9.91 0.42
N LEU A 196 8.88 -9.29 1.52
CA LEU A 196 10.18 -8.61 1.59
C LEU A 196 11.35 -9.56 1.89
N TRP A 197 11.08 -10.81 2.24
CA TRP A 197 12.10 -11.78 2.63
C TRP A 197 12.93 -12.22 1.43
N ARG A 198 14.22 -11.86 1.42
CA ARG A 198 15.09 -12.14 0.27
C ARG A 198 15.42 -13.64 0.16
N GLU A 199 15.65 -14.11 -1.05
CA GLU A 199 16.13 -15.47 -1.27
C GLU A 199 17.47 -15.69 -0.55
N GLY A 200 17.60 -16.80 0.17
CA GLY A 200 18.78 -17.13 0.98
C GLY A 200 18.89 -16.37 2.31
N GLN A 201 18.01 -15.40 2.60
CA GLN A 201 17.98 -14.74 3.90
C GLN A 201 17.43 -15.69 4.97
N THR A 202 18.14 -15.87 6.07
CA THR A 202 17.74 -16.75 7.18
C THR A 202 17.01 -16.00 8.29
N THR A 203 17.38 -14.74 8.53
CA THR A 203 16.85 -13.89 9.60
C THR A 203 16.57 -12.49 9.08
N MET A 204 15.66 -11.77 9.74
CA MET A 204 15.39 -10.36 9.49
C MET A 204 15.46 -9.60 10.83
N GLU A 205 16.24 -8.52 10.88
CA GLU A 205 16.33 -7.68 12.07
C GLU A 205 15.00 -6.94 12.29
N ILE A 206 14.54 -6.87 13.54
CA ILE A 206 13.32 -6.15 13.90
C ILE A 206 13.47 -4.66 13.59
N SER A 207 14.66 -4.08 13.76
CA SER A 207 14.94 -2.70 13.38
C SER A 207 14.74 -2.44 11.87
N SER A 208 15.01 -3.43 11.01
CA SER A 208 14.68 -3.34 9.58
C SER A 208 13.17 -3.31 9.35
N ILE A 209 12.40 -4.13 10.07
CA ILE A 209 10.93 -4.14 10.01
C ILE A 209 10.35 -2.78 10.46
N MET A 210 11.01 -2.13 11.40
CA MET A 210 10.61 -0.81 11.90
C MET A 210 10.96 0.33 10.94
N HIS A 211 12.14 0.31 10.34
CA HIS A 211 12.72 1.52 9.76
C HIS A 211 13.05 1.43 8.27
N ASP A 212 13.26 0.24 7.71
CA ASP A 212 13.60 0.12 6.30
C ASP A 212 12.38 0.45 5.43
N LYS A 213 12.64 1.01 4.24
CA LYS A 213 11.57 1.29 3.27
C LYS A 213 10.73 0.04 3.03
N TYR A 214 9.45 0.28 2.81
CA TYR A 214 8.44 -0.70 2.46
C TYR A 214 8.04 -1.66 3.58
N ASN A 215 8.70 -1.65 4.74
CA ASN A 215 8.26 -2.46 5.88
C ASN A 215 7.08 -1.82 6.61
N ILE A 216 6.43 -2.63 7.45
CA ILE A 216 5.20 -2.26 8.15
C ILE A 216 5.35 -1.01 9.02
N GLY A 217 6.49 -0.84 9.71
CA GLY A 217 6.73 0.35 10.53
C GLY A 217 6.79 1.63 9.71
N ARG A 218 7.32 1.55 8.48
CA ARG A 218 7.48 2.69 7.58
C ARG A 218 6.16 3.08 6.90
N ILE A 219 5.41 2.09 6.42
CA ILE A 219 4.18 2.34 5.63
C ILE A 219 3.01 2.71 6.53
N PHE A 220 2.84 1.98 7.63
CA PHE A 220 1.70 2.15 8.53
C PHE A 220 2.04 2.97 9.77
N LEU A 221 3.26 3.51 9.83
CA LEU A 221 3.71 4.44 10.86
C LEU A 221 3.63 3.85 12.28
N MET A 222 3.77 2.53 12.37
CA MET A 222 3.72 1.80 13.63
C MET A 222 4.98 2.09 14.46
N ASP A 223 4.78 2.33 15.75
CA ASP A 223 5.88 2.43 16.70
C ASP A 223 6.42 1.05 17.09
N GLN A 224 7.44 1.04 17.96
CA GLN A 224 8.09 -0.19 18.38
C GLN A 224 7.12 -1.13 19.10
N ASP A 225 6.23 -0.60 19.94
CA ASP A 225 5.33 -1.42 20.76
C ASP A 225 4.29 -2.10 19.87
N ALA A 226 3.66 -1.35 18.96
CA ALA A 226 2.72 -1.89 17.99
C ALA A 226 3.37 -2.94 17.08
N ILE A 227 4.62 -2.73 16.64
CA ILE A 227 5.35 -3.71 15.82
C ILE A 227 5.62 -4.98 16.61
N MET A 228 6.10 -4.85 17.86
CA MET A 228 6.40 -6.02 18.69
C MET A 228 5.14 -6.82 18.99
N GLU A 229 4.02 -6.16 19.25
CA GLU A 229 2.74 -6.82 19.49
C GLU A 229 2.25 -7.58 18.24
N THR A 230 2.27 -6.94 17.07
CA THR A 230 1.99 -7.63 15.79
C THR A 230 2.91 -8.83 15.58
N LEU A 231 4.21 -8.70 15.85
CA LEU A 231 5.16 -9.81 15.66
C LEU A 231 4.87 -10.98 16.60
N GLU A 232 4.54 -10.73 17.87
CA GLU A 232 4.17 -11.80 18.82
C GLU A 232 2.88 -12.50 18.41
N GLU A 233 1.91 -11.78 17.83
CA GLU A 233 0.70 -12.39 17.27
C GLU A 233 0.99 -13.23 16.02
N ILE A 234 1.86 -12.76 15.12
CA ILE A 234 2.34 -13.54 13.96
C ILE A 234 3.05 -14.83 14.41
N LYS A 235 3.83 -14.74 15.49
CA LYS A 235 4.49 -15.90 16.10
C LYS A 235 3.48 -16.86 16.74
N ALA A 236 2.43 -16.35 17.38
CA ALA A 236 1.36 -17.19 17.92
C ALA A 236 0.63 -17.99 16.82
N LEU A 237 0.55 -17.45 15.60
CA LEU A 237 0.07 -18.15 14.41
C LEU A 237 1.07 -19.18 13.83
N GLY A 238 2.30 -19.23 14.37
CA GLY A 238 3.37 -20.13 13.93
C GLY A 238 4.00 -19.73 12.60
N LEU A 239 3.86 -18.47 12.19
CA LEU A 239 4.38 -17.94 10.93
C LEU A 239 5.82 -17.44 11.07
N ILE A 240 6.24 -17.02 12.26
CA ILE A 240 7.62 -16.61 12.55
C ILE A 240 8.05 -17.11 13.94
N ASP A 241 9.35 -17.08 14.19
CA ASP A 241 9.91 -17.10 15.54
C ASP A 241 10.63 -15.79 15.82
N ILE A 242 10.62 -15.35 17.08
CA ILE A 242 11.27 -14.11 17.54
C ILE A 242 12.45 -14.49 18.44
N ASN A 243 13.63 -14.00 18.11
CA ASN A 243 14.86 -14.21 18.87
C ASN A 243 15.34 -12.88 19.46
N LEU A 244 15.23 -12.75 20.78
CA LEU A 244 15.66 -11.58 21.57
C LEU A 244 16.93 -11.83 22.42
N THR A 245 17.53 -13.02 22.28
CA THR A 245 18.61 -13.47 23.17
C THR A 245 19.97 -12.96 22.73
N ALA A 246 20.87 -12.71 23.71
CA ALA A 246 22.24 -12.27 23.48
C ALA A 246 22.38 -10.98 22.62
N GLY A 247 21.37 -10.10 22.65
CA GLY A 247 21.36 -8.86 21.87
C GLY A 247 20.99 -9.03 20.40
N LEU A 248 20.61 -10.24 19.98
CA LEU A 248 19.95 -10.46 18.70
C LEU A 248 18.51 -9.97 18.83
N ASN A 249 18.06 -9.10 17.94
CA ASN A 249 16.69 -8.60 17.89
C ASN A 249 16.13 -8.89 16.49
N GLN A 250 15.91 -10.17 16.20
CA GLN A 250 15.61 -10.65 14.85
C GLN A 250 14.51 -11.68 14.85
N ILE A 251 13.87 -11.84 13.69
CA ILE A 251 12.88 -12.88 13.44
C ILE A 251 13.40 -13.91 12.42
N THR A 252 12.83 -15.10 12.46
CA THR A 252 13.00 -16.14 11.44
C THR A 252 11.64 -16.55 10.90
N LYS A 253 11.48 -16.64 9.59
CA LYS A 253 10.23 -17.13 9.00
C LYS A 253 10.10 -18.65 9.11
N SER A 254 8.88 -19.12 9.27
CA SER A 254 8.54 -20.54 9.18
C SER A 254 8.76 -21.04 7.75
N SER A 255 9.37 -22.22 7.60
CA SER A 255 9.52 -22.88 6.30
C SER A 255 8.27 -23.64 5.85
N ARG A 256 7.23 -23.69 6.70
CA ARG A 256 5.98 -24.42 6.45
C ARG A 256 4.99 -23.66 5.58
N TYR A 257 5.17 -22.35 5.47
CA TYR A 257 4.22 -21.46 4.81
C TYR A 257 4.93 -20.63 3.75
N THR A 258 4.20 -20.25 2.72
CA THR A 258 4.56 -19.19 1.78
C THR A 258 3.70 -17.95 2.02
N LYS A 259 4.01 -16.85 1.32
CA LYS A 259 3.15 -15.65 1.37
C LYS A 259 1.76 -15.92 0.79
N GLU A 260 1.65 -16.82 -0.19
CA GLU A 260 0.37 -17.24 -0.77
C GLU A 260 -0.46 -18.05 0.23
N ASP A 261 0.16 -18.91 1.05
CA ASP A 261 -0.57 -19.62 2.13
C ASP A 261 -1.17 -18.63 3.14
N ILE A 262 -0.50 -17.50 3.38
CA ILE A 262 -1.00 -16.43 4.26
C ILE A 262 -2.24 -15.74 3.66
N LEU A 263 -2.29 -15.54 2.34
CA LEU A 263 -3.51 -15.04 1.67
C LEU A 263 -4.67 -16.02 1.85
N ASP A 264 -4.42 -17.33 1.71
CA ASP A 264 -5.44 -18.36 1.92
C ASP A 264 -5.91 -18.40 3.39
N MET A 265 -5.05 -18.03 4.35
CA MET A 265 -5.45 -17.88 5.76
C MET A 265 -6.36 -16.67 5.98
N MET A 266 -6.08 -15.54 5.32
CA MET A 266 -6.94 -14.35 5.37
C MET A 266 -8.34 -14.64 4.81
N ILE A 267 -8.43 -15.34 3.66
CA ILE A 267 -9.72 -15.71 3.06
C ILE A 267 -10.57 -16.58 4.00
N LYS A 268 -9.94 -17.42 4.82
CA LYS A 268 -10.65 -18.25 5.81
C LYS A 268 -11.17 -17.45 7.01
N GLN A 269 -10.65 -16.25 7.23
CA GLN A 269 -11.02 -15.36 8.34
C GLN A 269 -11.94 -14.21 7.92
N SER A 270 -11.98 -13.87 6.63
CA SER A 270 -12.90 -12.91 6.01
C SER A 270 -14.32 -13.47 5.85
#